data_AF-A0A2G4DJ88-F1
#
_entry.id   AF-A0A2G4DJ88-F1
#
_cell.length_a   1.000
_cell.length_b   1.000
_cell.length_c   1.000
_cell.angle_alpha   90.00
_cell.angle_beta   90.00
_cell.angle_gamma   90.00
#
_symmetry.space_group_name_H-M   'P 1'
#
loop_
_entity.id
_entity.type
_entity.pdbx_description
1 polymer ?
#
loop_
_entity_poly.entity_id
_entity_poly.type
_entity_poly.pdbx_seq_one_letter_code
_entity_poly.pdbx_strand_id
1 'polypeptide(L)'
;MNEVIKQFDMLYDVAMAAFGEELEISYERSLLNILEFVKNHPGYKEEFIERFKLILMSRKTPFEAVAFCMRELQWDEIKEFVVSKMNPSDDPRSEALRSTLTAYDETWPDADLYSYYCVK
;
A
#
# COMPACT_ATOMS: atom_id res chain seq x y z
N MET A 1 17.12 -7.88 -14.40
CA MET A 1 16.31 -7.17 -13.38
C MET A 1 15.95 -5.81 -13.95
N ASN A 2 14.66 -5.51 -14.04
CA ASN A 2 14.14 -4.31 -14.69
C ASN A 2 14.56 -3.04 -13.90
N GLU A 3 15.01 -2.00 -14.58
CA GLU A 3 15.60 -0.80 -13.94
C GLU A 3 14.57 -0.06 -13.06
N VAL A 4 13.31 -0.03 -13.50
CA VAL A 4 12.19 0.54 -12.73
C VAL A 4 11.97 -0.21 -11.42
N ILE A 5 12.08 -1.54 -11.44
CA ILE A 5 11.89 -2.36 -10.24
C ILE A 5 13.06 -2.20 -9.27
N LYS A 6 14.29 -2.02 -9.77
CA LYS A 6 15.42 -1.64 -8.91
C LYS A 6 15.18 -0.31 -8.21
N GLN A 7 14.66 0.68 -8.94
CA GLN A 7 14.38 2.00 -8.37
C GLN A 7 13.27 1.93 -7.32
N PHE A 8 12.22 1.16 -7.58
CA PHE A 8 11.20 0.87 -6.57
C PHE A 8 11.78 0.24 -5.31
N ASP A 9 12.65 -0.76 -5.45
CA ASP A 9 13.31 -1.43 -4.32
C ASP A 9 14.14 -0.46 -3.49
N MET A 10 14.91 0.43 -4.15
CA MET A 10 15.68 1.47 -3.47
C MET A 10 14.79 2.45 -2.71
N LEU A 11 13.65 2.86 -3.28
CA LEU A 11 12.70 3.74 -2.59
C LEU A 11 12.12 3.05 -1.35
N TYR A 12 11.86 1.74 -1.46
CA TYR A 12 11.38 0.95 -0.33
C TYR A 12 12.43 0.84 0.78
N ASP A 13 13.70 0.60 0.44
CA ASP A 13 14.82 0.58 1.39
C ASP A 13 15.00 1.95 2.09
N VAL A 14 14.80 3.05 1.38
CA VAL A 14 14.81 4.40 1.98
C VAL A 14 13.65 4.57 2.97
N ALA A 15 12.46 4.08 2.63
CA ALA A 15 11.32 4.11 3.55
C ALA A 15 11.57 3.27 4.81
N MET A 16 12.22 2.12 4.67
CA MET A 16 12.66 1.28 5.80
C MET A 16 13.58 2.03 6.76
N ALA A 17 14.63 2.67 6.23
CA ALA A 17 15.58 3.41 7.05
C ALA A 17 14.92 4.64 7.70
N ALA A 18 14.05 5.36 6.98
CA ALA A 18 13.30 6.48 7.53
C ALA A 18 12.31 6.07 8.63
N PHE A 19 11.74 4.87 8.57
CA PHE A 19 10.89 4.32 9.63
C PHE A 19 11.65 4.10 10.93
N GLY A 20 12.92 3.69 10.86
CA GLY A 20 13.81 3.57 12.01
C GLY A 20 14.34 4.91 12.54
N GLU A 21 13.86 6.04 11.99
CA GLU A 21 14.40 7.39 12.24
C GLU A 21 15.89 7.53 11.88
N GLU A 22 16.40 6.69 10.98
CA GLU A 22 17.83 6.63 10.63
C GLU A 22 18.23 7.66 9.54
N LEU A 23 17.28 8.44 9.02
CA LEU A 23 17.49 9.37 7.91
C LEU A 23 16.87 10.76 8.17
N GLU A 24 17.39 11.77 7.47
CA GLU A 24 16.86 13.14 7.49
C GLU A 24 15.50 13.28 6.77
N ILE A 25 15.16 12.33 5.90
CA ILE A 25 13.85 12.32 5.22
C ILE A 25 12.79 11.74 6.16
N SER A 26 11.65 12.42 6.29
CA SER A 26 10.55 11.89 7.10
C SER A 26 9.98 10.62 6.48
N TYR A 27 9.51 9.71 7.32
CA TYR A 27 8.87 8.48 6.87
C TYR A 27 7.67 8.76 5.96
N GLU A 28 6.85 9.76 6.27
CA GLU A 28 5.74 10.16 5.39
C GLU A 28 6.21 10.57 3.99
N ARG A 29 7.32 11.31 3.88
CA ARG A 29 7.85 11.76 2.60
C ARG A 29 8.37 10.58 1.76
N SER A 30 9.00 9.58 2.39
CA SER A 30 9.43 8.38 1.67
C SER A 30 8.25 7.54 1.17
N LEU A 31 7.16 7.44 1.94
CA LEU A 31 5.92 6.79 1.49
C LEU A 31 5.29 7.51 0.28
N LEU A 32 5.26 8.83 0.28
CA LEU A 32 4.78 9.63 -0.86
C LEU A 32 5.62 9.39 -2.12
N ASN A 33 6.94 9.32 -1.98
CA ASN A 33 7.83 9.06 -3.13
C ASN A 33 7.56 7.69 -3.75
N ILE A 34 7.29 6.65 -2.95
CA ILE A 34 6.92 5.31 -3.46
C ILE A 34 5.60 5.38 -4.25
N LEU A 35 4.57 6.03 -3.68
CA LEU A 35 3.28 6.16 -4.33
C LEU A 35 3.37 6.92 -5.66
N GLU A 36 4.07 8.07 -5.66
CA GLU A 36 4.27 8.87 -6.86
C GLU A 36 5.04 8.07 -7.93
N PHE A 37 6.07 7.32 -7.52
CA PHE A 37 6.83 6.47 -8.43
C PHE A 37 5.96 5.40 -9.10
N VAL A 38 5.11 4.71 -8.34
CA VAL A 38 4.20 3.69 -8.87
C VAL A 38 3.19 4.31 -9.83
N LYS A 39 2.60 5.47 -9.49
CA LYS A 39 1.64 6.17 -10.35
C LYS A 39 2.26 6.64 -11.68
N ASN A 40 3.54 7.01 -11.67
CA ASN A 40 4.26 7.45 -12.87
C ASN A 40 4.72 6.29 -13.78
N HIS A 41 4.57 5.03 -13.35
CA HIS A 41 4.96 3.85 -14.13
C HIS A 41 3.81 2.83 -14.26
N PRO A 42 2.65 3.21 -14.83
CA PRO A 42 1.47 2.33 -14.88
C PRO A 42 1.70 1.04 -15.69
N GLY A 43 2.63 1.04 -16.65
CA GLY A 43 2.99 -0.14 -17.44
C GLY A 43 3.67 -1.26 -16.64
N TYR A 44 3.95 -1.04 -15.36
CA TYR A 44 4.66 -1.96 -14.46
C TYR A 44 3.77 -2.44 -13.30
N LYS A 45 2.44 -2.26 -13.43
CA LYS A 45 1.45 -2.60 -12.39
C LYS A 45 1.65 -4.03 -11.88
N GLU A 46 1.79 -5.01 -12.77
CA GLU A 46 1.91 -6.43 -12.40
C GLU A 46 3.17 -6.69 -11.57
N GLU A 47 4.30 -6.12 -11.97
CA GLU A 47 5.56 -6.26 -11.23
C GLU A 47 5.51 -5.57 -9.86
N PHE A 48 4.87 -4.41 -9.76
CA PHE A 48 4.64 -3.75 -8.48
C PHE A 48 3.73 -4.57 -7.57
N ILE A 49 2.67 -5.18 -8.11
CA ILE A 49 1.80 -6.08 -7.36
C ILE A 49 2.62 -7.22 -6.75
N GLU A 50 3.43 -7.90 -7.55
CA GLU A 50 4.26 -9.00 -7.06
C GLU A 50 5.26 -8.53 -6.00
N ARG A 51 5.82 -7.32 -6.16
CA ARG A 51 6.73 -6.77 -5.15
C ARG A 51 6.02 -6.44 -3.85
N PHE A 52 4.84 -5.86 -3.89
CA PHE A 52 4.02 -5.61 -2.72
C PHE A 52 3.64 -6.90 -2.00
N LYS A 53 3.26 -7.96 -2.73
CA LYS A 53 3.01 -9.28 -2.13
C LYS A 53 4.24 -9.83 -1.41
N LEU A 54 5.43 -9.72 -2.01
CA LEU A 54 6.68 -10.15 -1.38
C LEU A 54 6.98 -9.36 -0.09
N ILE A 55 6.75 -8.04 -0.11
CA ILE A 55 6.89 -7.17 1.06
C ILE A 55 5.95 -7.61 2.19
N LEU A 56 4.68 -7.89 1.88
CA LEU A 56 3.69 -8.34 2.86
C LEU A 56 4.07 -9.70 3.48
N MET A 57 4.71 -10.58 2.71
CA MET A 57 5.17 -11.89 3.20
C MET A 57 6.49 -11.82 3.99
N SER A 58 7.27 -10.75 3.84
CA SER A 58 8.63 -10.64 4.41
C SER A 58 8.65 -10.59 5.95
N ARG A 59 7.53 -10.23 6.61
CA ARG A 59 7.36 -10.00 8.07
C ARG A 59 8.32 -8.96 8.71
N LYS A 60 9.40 -8.59 8.04
CA LYS A 60 10.46 -7.67 8.48
C LYS A 60 10.24 -6.24 8.02
N THR A 61 9.31 -6.03 7.10
CA THR A 61 9.03 -4.75 6.47
C THR A 61 7.68 -4.19 6.95
N PRO A 62 7.58 -2.88 7.24
CA PRO A 62 6.34 -2.23 7.65
C PRO A 62 5.30 -2.36 6.54
N PHE A 63 4.13 -2.84 6.92
CA PHE A 63 2.98 -2.95 6.02
C PHE A 63 2.41 -1.58 5.64
N GLU A 64 2.76 -0.55 6.40
CA GLU A 64 2.36 0.84 6.27
C GLU A 64 2.66 1.39 4.87
N ALA A 65 3.79 1.01 4.25
CA ALA A 65 4.09 1.43 2.89
C ALA A 65 3.09 0.87 1.86
N VAL A 66 2.69 -0.39 2.03
CA VAL A 66 1.69 -1.03 1.16
C VAL A 66 0.31 -0.43 1.43
N ALA A 67 -0.08 -0.32 2.70
CA ALA A 67 -1.35 0.28 3.13
C ALA A 67 -1.48 1.72 2.59
N PHE A 68 -0.42 2.52 2.70
CA PHE A 68 -0.38 3.89 2.22
C PHE A 68 -0.58 3.98 0.71
N CYS A 69 0.06 3.10 -0.06
CA CYS A 69 -0.11 3.06 -1.51
C CYS A 69 -1.52 2.63 -1.91
N MET A 70 -2.07 1.62 -1.23
CA MET A 70 -3.39 1.08 -1.56
C MET A 70 -4.55 2.04 -1.25
N ARG A 71 -4.35 3.04 -0.37
CA ARG A 71 -5.31 4.13 -0.17
C ARG A 71 -5.71 4.83 -1.46
N GLU A 72 -4.76 5.04 -2.35
CA GLU A 72 -5.00 5.71 -3.63
C GLU A 72 -5.10 4.74 -4.81
N LEU A 73 -4.29 3.68 -4.82
CA LEU A 73 -4.23 2.76 -5.95
C LEU A 73 -5.41 1.77 -5.98
N GLN A 74 -5.89 1.35 -4.80
CA GLN A 74 -7.03 0.43 -4.64
C GLN A 74 -6.96 -0.81 -5.53
N TRP A 75 -5.79 -1.47 -5.59
CA TRP A 75 -5.61 -2.67 -6.41
C TRP A 75 -6.23 -3.89 -5.72
N ASP A 76 -7.30 -4.42 -6.32
CA ASP A 76 -8.01 -5.61 -5.84
C ASP A 76 -7.08 -6.81 -5.65
N GLU A 77 -6.06 -6.96 -6.49
CA GLU A 77 -5.11 -8.06 -6.44
C GLU A 77 -4.33 -8.11 -5.12
N ILE A 78 -4.06 -6.94 -4.50
CA ILE A 78 -3.40 -6.84 -3.19
C ILE A 78 -4.39 -7.08 -2.06
N LYS A 79 -5.60 -6.54 -2.18
CA LYS A 79 -6.67 -6.75 -1.20
C LYS A 79 -7.03 -8.24 -1.08
N GLU A 80 -7.27 -8.91 -2.20
CA GLU A 80 -7.53 -10.36 -2.26
C GLU A 80 -6.36 -11.16 -1.67
N PHE A 81 -5.12 -10.74 -1.95
CA PHE A 81 -3.94 -11.38 -1.40
C PHE A 81 -3.91 -11.29 0.13
N VAL A 82 -4.13 -10.10 0.71
CA VAL A 82 -4.16 -9.92 2.17
C VAL A 82 -5.31 -10.71 2.79
N VAL A 83 -6.50 -10.69 2.17
CA VAL A 83 -7.67 -11.42 2.66
C VAL A 83 -7.44 -12.92 2.68
N SER A 84 -6.78 -13.47 1.66
CA SER A 84 -6.59 -14.92 1.48
C SER A 84 -5.33 -15.49 2.14
N LYS A 85 -4.26 -14.71 2.26
CA LYS A 85 -2.95 -15.21 2.72
C LYS A 85 -2.53 -14.72 4.10
N MET A 86 -3.11 -13.63 4.61
CA MET A 86 -2.74 -13.09 5.91
C MET A 86 -3.82 -13.43 6.94
N ASN A 87 -3.47 -14.29 7.90
CA ASN A 87 -4.36 -14.65 8.99
C ASN A 87 -4.10 -13.71 10.19
N PRO A 88 -5.13 -13.02 10.70
CA PRO A 88 -5.01 -12.15 11.89
C PRO A 88 -4.36 -12.85 13.09
N SER A 89 -4.59 -14.16 13.24
CA SER A 89 -4.03 -14.96 14.34
C SER A 89 -2.50 -15.13 14.27
N ASP A 90 -1.88 -14.91 13.11
CA ASP A 90 -0.45 -15.11 12.91
C ASP A 90 0.39 -13.84 13.17
N ASP A 91 -0.20 -12.66 12.97
CA ASP A 91 0.43 -11.36 13.23
C ASP A 91 -0.67 -10.30 13.42
N PRO A 92 -0.78 -9.65 14.60
CA PRO A 92 -1.75 -8.57 14.84
C PRO A 92 -1.69 -7.43 13.82
N ARG A 93 -0.52 -7.19 13.19
CA ARG A 93 -0.38 -6.20 12.12
C ARG A 93 -1.12 -6.61 10.85
N SER A 94 -1.33 -7.91 10.63
CA SER A 94 -2.16 -8.42 9.55
C SER A 94 -3.60 -7.98 9.71
N GLU A 95 -4.13 -7.95 10.93
CA GLU A 95 -5.49 -7.49 11.20
C GLU A 95 -5.65 -5.99 10.88
N ALA A 96 -4.71 -5.16 11.33
CA ALA A 96 -4.70 -3.73 11.05
C ALA A 96 -4.63 -3.44 9.54
N LEU A 97 -3.76 -4.15 8.82
CA LEU A 97 -3.65 -4.03 7.36
C LEU A 97 -4.94 -4.47 6.67
N ARG A 98 -5.50 -5.63 7.05
CA ARG A 98 -6.71 -6.17 6.46
C ARG A 98 -7.88 -5.21 6.66
N SER A 99 -8.06 -4.70 7.87
CA SER A 99 -9.05 -3.67 8.20
C SER A 99 -8.90 -2.42 7.33
N THR A 100 -7.68 -1.89 7.22
CA THR A 100 -7.39 -0.70 6.40
C THR A 100 -7.73 -0.91 4.93
N LEU A 101 -7.35 -2.07 4.36
CA LEU A 101 -7.58 -2.36 2.94
C LEU A 101 -9.05 -2.69 2.63
N THR A 102 -9.80 -3.23 3.59
CA THR A 102 -11.23 -3.48 3.43
C THR A 102 -12.10 -2.25 3.70
N ALA A 103 -11.60 -1.25 4.41
CA ALA A 103 -12.34 -0.01 4.70
C ALA A 103 -12.63 0.81 3.43
N TYR A 104 -11.83 0.64 2.37
CA TYR A 104 -12.07 1.32 1.08
C TYR A 104 -13.31 0.79 0.33
N ASP A 105 -13.84 -0.36 0.75
CA ASP A 105 -15.04 -0.98 0.19
C ASP A 105 -16.35 -0.49 0.81
N GLU A 106 -16.28 0.39 1.81
CA GLU A 106 -17.48 0.99 2.39
C GLU A 106 -18.12 1.94 1.37
N THR A 107 -18.94 1.37 0.49
CA THR A 107 -20.18 2.03 0.11
C THR A 107 -20.88 2.37 1.42
N TRP A 108 -20.81 3.64 1.82
CA TRP A 108 -21.57 4.08 2.98
C TRP A 108 -23.03 3.70 2.70
N PRO A 109 -23.72 2.98 3.60
CA PRO A 109 -25.10 2.54 3.37
C PRO A 109 -26.02 3.70 2.97
N ASP A 110 -25.65 4.91 3.38
CA ASP A 110 -26.33 6.18 3.15
C ASP A 110 -25.61 7.09 2.14
N ALA A 111 -24.64 6.58 1.37
CA ALA A 111 -23.90 7.39 0.38
C ALA A 111 -24.84 8.06 -0.63
N ASP A 112 -25.95 7.40 -0.94
CA ASP A 112 -27.03 7.89 -1.79
C ASP A 112 -27.74 9.12 -1.19
N LEU A 113 -27.87 9.22 0.14
CA LEU A 113 -28.44 10.40 0.83
C LEU A 113 -27.61 11.67 0.63
N TYR A 114 -26.31 11.53 0.34
CA TYR A 114 -25.40 12.66 0.11
C TYR A 114 -25.17 12.97 -1.37
N SER A 115 -25.74 12.17 -2.27
CA SER A 115 -25.65 12.38 -3.73
C SER A 115 -26.17 13.76 -4.18
N TYR A 116 -27.09 14.36 -3.41
CA TYR A 116 -27.61 15.72 -3.61
C TYR A 116 -26.52 16.80 -3.63
N TYR A 117 -25.41 16.63 -2.90
CA TYR A 117 -24.30 17.58 -2.87
C TYR A 117 -23.30 17.41 -4.02
N CYS A 118 -23.41 16.33 -4.80
CA CYS A 118 -22.52 16.04 -5.94
C CYS A 118 -23.00 16.64 -7.27
N VAL A 119 -24.17 17.28 -7.30
CA VAL A 119 -24.68 17.98 -8.48
C VAL A 119 -24.02 19.36 -8.56
N LYS A 120 -23.12 19.54 -9.53
CA LYS A 120 -22.71 20.85 -10.05
C LYS A 120 -23.40 21.12 -11.38
#